data_AF-A0A8S2GBH6-F1
#
_entry.id   AF-A0A8S2GBH6-F1
#
_cell.length_a   1.000
_cell.length_b   1.000
_cell.length_c   1.000
_cell.angle_alpha   90.00
_cell.angle_beta   90.00
_cell.angle_gamma   90.00
#
_symmetry.space_group_name_H-M   'P 1'
#
loop_
_entity.id
_entity.type
_entity.pdbx_description
1 polymer ?
#
loop_
_entity_poly.entity_id
_entity_poly.type
_entity_poly.pdbx_seq_one_letter_code
_entity_poly.pdbx_strand_id
1 'polypeptide(L)'
;FYELVEEKIRKFNLFEPYPPHFNEELRYYELLSTRFYILILILSLIILVLYISVIDHTQTVIIKSPTSKQYTLLYEQHSSTLLCRCKKLSILYSKFLQLLPERHEICTSQYVTDKWIQHILL
;
A
#
# COMPACT_ATOMS: atom_id res chain seq x y z
N PHE A 1 50.34 0.40 -23.08
CA PHE A 1 49.11 1.01 -22.52
C PHE A 1 48.47 0.11 -21.46
N TYR A 2 48.13 -1.14 -21.77
CA TYR A 2 47.56 -2.10 -20.81
C TYR A 2 48.43 -2.30 -19.55
N GLU A 3 49.74 -2.49 -19.73
CA GLU A 3 50.70 -2.69 -18.62
C GLU A 3 50.74 -1.49 -17.65
N LEU A 4 50.63 -0.27 -18.19
CA LEU A 4 50.60 0.95 -17.37
C LEU A 4 49.32 1.05 -16.54
N VAL A 5 48.20 0.58 -17.08
CA VAL A 5 46.91 0.54 -16.38
C VAL A 5 46.95 -0.49 -15.26
N GLU A 6 47.48 -1.69 -15.54
CA GLU A 6 47.63 -2.74 -14.55
C GLU A 6 48.54 -2.31 -13.39
N GLU A 7 49.68 -1.71 -13.71
CA GLU A 7 50.61 -1.21 -12.69
C GLU A 7 49.95 -0.14 -11.80
N LYS A 8 49.19 0.77 -12.42
CA LYS A 8 48.49 1.83 -11.70
C LYS A 8 47.38 1.27 -10.79
N ILE A 9 46.68 0.22 -11.22
CA ILE A 9 45.68 -0.47 -10.39
C ILE A 9 46.35 -1.20 -9.23
N ARG A 10 47.47 -1.90 -9.47
CA ARG A 10 48.19 -2.64 -8.42
C ARG A 10 48.78 -1.72 -7.35
N LYS A 11 49.19 -0.51 -7.74
CA LYS A 11 49.75 0.52 -6.85
C LYS A 11 48.71 1.50 -6.33
N PHE A 12 47.43 1.33 -6.65
CA PHE A 12 46.38 2.21 -6.20
C PHE A 12 46.27 2.18 -4.67
N ASN A 13 46.39 3.36 -4.07
CA ASN A 13 46.33 3.56 -2.63
C ASN A 13 45.43 4.77 -2.34
N LEU A 14 44.28 4.54 -1.74
CA LEU A 14 43.33 5.60 -1.39
C LEU A 14 43.83 6.45 -0.22
N PHE A 15 44.72 5.89 0.59
CA PHE A 15 45.25 6.51 1.81
C PHE A 15 46.67 7.04 1.61
N GLU A 16 47.11 7.22 0.35
CA GLU A 16 48.45 7.72 0.05
C GLU A 16 48.62 9.17 0.57
N PRO A 17 49.58 9.42 1.47
CA PRO A 17 49.84 10.76 1.99
C PRO A 17 50.71 11.58 1.04
N TYR A 18 50.64 12.90 1.16
CA TYR A 18 51.55 13.82 0.46
C TYR A 18 52.40 14.60 1.49
N PRO A 19 53.75 14.44 1.50
CA PRO A 19 54.55 13.59 0.61
C PRO A 19 54.41 12.09 0.93
N PRO A 20 54.73 11.19 -0.04
CA PRO A 20 54.65 9.76 0.16
C PRO A 20 55.54 9.27 1.30
N HIS A 21 55.07 8.29 2.05
CA HIS A 21 55.90 7.67 3.08
C HIS A 21 57.04 6.84 2.46
N PHE A 22 58.23 7.00 3.03
CA PHE A 22 59.39 6.16 2.71
C PHE A 22 59.38 4.82 3.47
N ASN A 23 58.57 4.71 4.53
CA ASN A 23 58.43 3.49 5.31
C ASN A 23 57.57 2.46 4.56
N GLU A 24 58.20 1.35 4.17
CA GLU A 24 57.57 0.26 3.43
C GLU A 24 56.45 -0.43 4.23
N GLU A 25 56.57 -0.51 5.56
CA GLU A 25 55.56 -1.14 6.41
C GLU A 25 54.26 -0.32 6.43
N LEU A 26 54.35 1.00 6.58
CA LEU A 26 53.18 1.88 6.52
C LEU A 26 52.49 1.76 5.16
N ARG A 27 53.27 1.82 4.09
CA ARG A 27 52.77 1.69 2.71
C ARG A 27 52.05 0.36 2.49
N TYR A 28 52.54 -0.73 3.08
CA TYR A 28 51.88 -2.02 3.02
C TYR A 28 50.49 -1.98 3.66
N TYR A 29 50.37 -1.41 4.87
CA TYR A 29 49.08 -1.28 5.55
C TYR A 29 48.10 -0.36 4.83
N GLU A 30 48.58 0.73 4.21
CA GLU A 30 47.75 1.62 3.40
C GLU A 30 47.16 0.92 2.17
N LEU A 31 47.98 0.15 1.44
CA LEU A 31 47.54 -0.64 0.29
C LEU A 31 46.54 -1.72 0.72
N LEU A 32 46.79 -2.39 1.85
CA LEU A 32 45.89 -3.41 2.39
C LEU A 32 44.54 -2.78 2.81
N SER A 33 44.59 -1.65 3.51
CA SER A 33 43.40 -0.88 3.90
C SER A 33 42.59 -0.45 2.69
N THR A 34 43.24 0.05 1.63
CA THR A 34 42.59 0.43 0.37
C THR A 34 41.80 -0.74 -0.23
N ARG A 35 42.38 -1.94 -0.25
CA ARG A 35 41.71 -3.14 -0.77
C ARG A 35 40.48 -3.50 0.07
N PHE A 36 40.61 -3.52 1.40
CA PHE A 36 39.47 -3.78 2.28
C PHE A 36 38.37 -2.73 2.15
N TYR A 37 38.73 -1.46 2.09
CA TYR A 37 37.79 -0.36 1.90
C TYR A 37 36.98 -0.53 0.61
N ILE A 38 37.66 -0.79 -0.51
CA ILE A 38 36.98 -0.98 -1.81
C ILE A 38 36.06 -2.21 -1.76
N LEU A 39 36.51 -3.33 -1.19
CA LEU A 39 35.68 -4.53 -1.06
C LEU A 39 34.43 -4.27 -0.22
N ILE A 40 34.58 -3.60 0.92
CA ILE A 40 33.46 -3.24 1.80
C ILE A 40 32.52 -2.25 1.12
N LEU A 41 33.06 -1.28 0.38
CA LEU A 41 32.27 -0.30 -0.37
C LEU A 41 31.44 -0.98 -1.47
N ILE A 42 32.04 -1.88 -2.23
CA ILE A 42 31.32 -2.65 -3.26
C ILE A 42 30.23 -3.50 -2.61
N LEU A 43 30.56 -4.19 -1.51
CA LEU A 43 29.59 -5.01 -0.77
C LEU A 43 28.42 -4.17 -0.26
N SER A 44 28.68 -2.98 0.32
CA SER A 44 27.63 -2.11 0.84
C SER A 44 26.74 -1.56 -0.26
N LEU A 45 27.32 -1.20 -1.41
CA LEU A 45 26.55 -0.78 -2.60
C LEU A 45 25.69 -1.93 -3.14
N ILE A 46 26.21 -3.16 -3.19
CA ILE A 46 25.42 -4.34 -3.59
C ILE A 46 24.23 -4.53 -2.63
N ILE A 47 24.47 -4.48 -1.32
CA ILE A 47 23.41 -4.60 -0.30
C ILE A 47 22.36 -3.52 -0.49
N LEU A 48 22.78 -2.27 -0.72
CA LEU A 48 21.87 -1.14 -0.94
C LEU A 48 21.01 -1.34 -2.19
N VAL A 49 21.61 -1.76 -3.31
CA VAL A 49 20.89 -2.02 -4.56
C VAL A 49 19.89 -3.18 -4.38
N LEU A 50 20.29 -4.25 -3.71
CA LEU A 50 19.39 -5.37 -3.41
C LEU A 50 18.25 -4.92 -2.51
N TYR A 51 18.52 -4.14 -1.47
CA TYR A 51 17.48 -3.59 -0.59
C TYR A 51 16.45 -2.76 -1.37
N ILE A 52 16.92 -1.84 -2.22
CA ILE A 52 16.05 -1.02 -3.07
C ILE A 52 15.28 -1.88 -4.08
N SER A 53 15.86 -2.98 -4.56
CA SER A 53 15.18 -3.86 -5.54
C SER A 53 14.14 -4.76 -4.89
N VAL A 54 14.33 -5.12 -3.62
CA VAL A 54 13.44 -6.00 -2.86
C VAL A 54 12.29 -5.23 -2.21
N ILE A 55 12.42 -3.91 -2.01
CA ILE A 55 11.34 -3.12 -1.45
C ILE A 55 10.17 -3.05 -2.45
N ASP A 56 9.06 -3.72 -2.13
CA ASP A 56 7.85 -3.61 -2.91
C ASP A 56 7.35 -2.16 -2.83
N HIS A 57 7.32 -1.48 -3.98
CA HIS A 57 6.74 -0.15 -4.07
C HIS A 57 5.23 -0.24 -3.87
N THR A 58 4.74 0.27 -2.74
CA THR A 58 3.30 0.38 -2.48
C THR A 58 2.68 1.38 -3.44
N GLN A 59 1.93 0.89 -4.42
CA GLN A 59 1.19 1.74 -5.35
C GLN A 59 -0.26 1.92 -4.88
N THR A 60 -0.72 3.17 -4.82
CA THR A 60 -2.12 3.45 -4.52
C THR A 60 -2.95 3.35 -5.80
N VAL A 61 -3.84 2.36 -5.86
CA VAL A 61 -4.76 2.16 -6.99
C VAL A 61 -6.13 2.76 -6.68
N ILE A 62 -6.63 3.64 -7.56
CA ILE A 62 -7.94 4.28 -7.41
C ILE A 62 -8.97 3.58 -8.31
N ILE A 63 -9.94 2.92 -7.70
CA ILE A 63 -11.04 2.25 -8.41
C ILE A 63 -12.29 3.11 -8.29
N LYS A 64 -12.77 3.63 -9.43
CA LYS A 64 -13.98 4.47 -9.48
C LYS A 64 -15.21 3.57 -9.54
N SER A 65 -16.15 3.76 -8.61
CA SER A 65 -17.45 3.07 -8.58
C SER A 65 -17.34 1.54 -8.68
N PRO A 66 -16.67 0.88 -7.71
CA PRO A 66 -16.57 -0.57 -7.69
C PRO A 66 -17.94 -1.23 -7.57
N THR A 67 -18.10 -2.40 -8.18
CA THR A 67 -19.25 -3.28 -7.91
C THR A 67 -19.17 -3.86 -6.49
N SER A 68 -20.31 -4.28 -5.93
CA SER A 68 -20.34 -4.90 -4.59
C SER A 68 -19.36 -6.08 -4.46
N LYS A 69 -19.33 -6.96 -5.47
CA LYS A 69 -18.40 -8.11 -5.51
C LYS A 69 -16.93 -7.68 -5.54
N GLN A 70 -16.58 -6.66 -6.33
CA GLN A 70 -15.21 -6.13 -6.37
C GLN A 70 -14.80 -5.54 -5.03
N TYR A 71 -15.70 -4.80 -4.37
CA TYR A 71 -15.45 -4.27 -3.03
C TYR A 71 -15.17 -5.41 -2.03
N THR A 72 -15.99 -6.45 -2.00
CA THR A 72 -15.79 -7.58 -1.08
C THR A 72 -14.43 -8.24 -1.29
N LEU A 73 -14.04 -8.50 -2.54
CA LEU A 73 -12.74 -9.10 -2.86
C LEU A 73 -11.56 -8.20 -2.42
N LEU A 74 -11.66 -6.89 -2.67
CA LEU A 74 -10.62 -5.94 -2.26
C LEU A 74 -10.54 -5.80 -0.74
N TYR A 75 -11.68 -5.87 -0.06
CA TYR A 75 -11.73 -5.83 1.40
C TYR A 75 -11.11 -7.08 2.02
N GLU A 76 -11.38 -8.27 1.49
CA GLU A 76 -10.74 -9.52 1.94
C GLU A 76 -9.22 -9.48 1.78
N GLN A 77 -8.73 -8.95 0.66
CA GLN A 77 -7.29 -8.94 0.35
C GLN A 77 -6.52 -7.76 0.96
N HIS A 78 -7.16 -6.61 1.16
CA HIS A 78 -6.50 -5.35 1.53
C HIS A 78 -7.19 -4.59 2.67
N SER A 79 -7.92 -5.27 3.56
CA SER A 79 -8.70 -4.65 4.65
C SER A 79 -7.96 -3.56 5.44
N SER A 80 -6.67 -3.75 5.74
CA SER A 80 -5.85 -2.82 6.53
C SER A 80 -5.44 -1.55 5.78
N THR A 81 -5.47 -1.55 4.45
CA THR A 81 -4.99 -0.43 3.61
C THR A 81 -6.08 0.14 2.69
N LEU A 82 -7.24 -0.53 2.60
CA LEU A 82 -8.36 -0.11 1.77
C LEU A 82 -9.04 1.15 2.33
N LEU A 83 -9.01 2.23 1.56
CA LEU A 83 -9.69 3.48 1.90
C LEU A 83 -10.94 3.66 1.04
N CYS A 84 -12.12 3.56 1.66
CA CYS A 84 -13.41 3.84 1.00
C CYS A 84 -13.94 5.21 1.40
N ARG A 85 -13.86 6.17 0.48
CA ARG A 85 -14.49 7.49 0.64
C ARG A 85 -15.95 7.43 0.19
N CYS A 86 -16.86 7.87 1.05
CA CYS A 86 -18.28 8.01 0.69
C CYS A 86 -18.44 9.08 -0.40
N LYS A 87 -19.05 8.71 -1.54
CA LYS A 87 -19.38 9.67 -2.62
C LYS A 87 -20.41 10.72 -2.17
N LYS A 88 -21.30 10.33 -1.25
CA LYS A 88 -22.33 11.20 -0.64
C LYS A 88 -22.42 10.88 0.84
N LEU A 89 -22.43 11.92 1.68
CA LEU A 89 -22.55 11.79 3.13
C LEU A 89 -24.01 11.64 3.59
N SER A 90 -24.96 12.11 2.78
CA SER A 90 -26.38 11.98 3.04
C SER A 90 -27.13 11.65 1.75
N ILE A 91 -28.20 10.87 1.91
CA ILE A 91 -29.12 10.52 0.84
C ILE A 91 -30.51 10.90 1.35
N LEU A 92 -31.26 11.64 0.54
CA LEU A 92 -32.62 12.04 0.90
C LEU A 92 -33.48 10.77 1.04
N TYR A 93 -34.32 10.73 2.07
CA TYR A 93 -35.18 9.57 2.37
C TYR A 93 -36.03 9.13 1.16
N SER A 94 -36.59 10.10 0.43
CA SER A 94 -37.40 9.84 -0.76
C SER A 94 -36.64 9.16 -1.91
N LYS A 95 -35.30 9.12 -1.88
CA LYS A 95 -34.50 8.46 -2.93
C LYS A 95 -34.32 6.97 -2.74
N PHE A 96 -34.45 6.45 -1.52
CA PHE A 96 -34.30 5.02 -1.25
C PHE A 96 -35.56 4.39 -0.68
N LEU A 97 -36.51 5.19 -0.17
CA LEU A 97 -37.80 4.71 0.25
C LEU A 97 -38.91 5.41 -0.51
N GLN A 98 -39.64 4.62 -1.30
CA GLN A 98 -40.89 5.02 -1.93
C GLN A 98 -42.04 4.28 -1.25
N LEU A 99 -42.68 4.95 -0.30
CA LEU A 99 -43.92 4.48 0.32
C LEU A 99 -45.07 4.90 -0.59
N LEU A 100 -45.73 3.91 -1.20
CA LEU A 100 -47.04 4.06 -1.84
C LEU A 100 -48.06 3.43 -0.88
N PRO A 101 -48.50 4.14 0.17
CA PRO A 101 -49.46 3.58 1.11
C PRO A 101 -50.80 3.40 0.39
N GLU A 102 -51.15 2.15 0.09
CA GLU A 102 -52.53 1.81 -0.23
C GLU A 102 -53.36 1.87 1.05
N ARG A 103 -54.37 2.73 1.05
CA ARG A 103 -55.35 2.76 2.13
C ARG A 103 -56.23 1.54 1.97
N HIS A 104 -55.99 0.52 2.78
CA HIS A 104 -56.97 -0.55 2.91
C HIS A 104 -58.24 0.05 3.54
N GLU A 105 -59.38 -0.09 2.87
CA GLU A 105 -60.63 0.46 3.39
C GLU A 105 -61.00 -0.29 4.67
N ILE A 106 -60.72 0.31 5.84
CA ILE A 106 -61.30 -0.16 7.11
C ILE A 106 -62.84 -0.10 7.01
N CYS A 107 -63.36 0.81 6.18
CA CYS A 107 -64.77 1.04 5.92
C CYS A 107 -65.53 -0.11 5.22
N THR A 108 -64.84 -1.11 4.65
CA THR A 108 -65.49 -2.33 4.13
C THR A 108 -65.54 -3.45 5.17
N SER A 109 -64.95 -3.25 6.34
CA SER A 109 -65.00 -4.23 7.42
C SER A 109 -66.43 -4.40 7.92
N GLN A 110 -66.84 -5.65 8.10
CA GLN A 110 -68.12 -6.01 8.72
C GLN A 110 -68.31 -5.41 10.13
N TYR A 111 -67.21 -5.05 10.79
CA TYR A 111 -67.20 -4.40 12.10
C TYR A 111 -67.52 -2.90 12.06
N VAL A 112 -67.54 -2.27 10.87
CA VAL A 112 -67.93 -0.86 10.71
C VAL A 112 -69.45 -0.68 10.68
N THR A 113 -70.20 -1.73 10.34
CA THR A 113 -71.67 -1.69 10.34
C THR A 113 -72.24 -2.43 11.55
N ASP A 114 -73.35 -1.97 12.10
CA ASP A 114 -74.01 -2.59 13.28
C ASP A 114 -74.56 -4.02 13.04
N LYS A 115 -74.36 -4.60 11.84
CA LYS A 115 -74.76 -5.97 11.51
C LYS A 115 -74.17 -7.03 12.44
N TRP A 116 -72.98 -6.79 13.00
CA TRP A 116 -72.38 -7.71 13.97
C TRP A 116 -73.15 -7.75 15.30
N ILE A 117 -73.84 -6.66 15.69
CA ILE A 117 -74.63 -6.60 16.93
C ILE A 117 -75.79 -7.60 16.89
N GLN A 118 -76.35 -7.85 15.70
CA GLN A 118 -77.41 -8.85 15.52
C GLN A 118 -76.96 -10.29 15.80
N HIS A 119 -75.65 -10.58 15.72
CA HIS A 119 -75.10 -11.91 16.03
C HIS A 119 -74.83 -12.11 17.53
N ILE A 120 -74.96 -11.07 18.35
CA ILE A 120 -74.74 -11.11 19.80
C ILE A 120 -76.07 -11.12 20.58
N LEU A 121 -77.15 -10.63 19.97
CA LEU A 121 -78.49 -10.54 20.58
C LEU A 121 -79.38 -11.77 20.30
N LEU A 122 -78.79 -12.88 19.83
CA LEU A 122 -79.38 -14.22 19.70
C LEU A 122 -78.56 -15.19 20.54
#